data_AF-A0A7S1FJF7-F1
#
_entry.id   AF-A0A7S1FJF7-F1
#
_cell.length_a   1.000
_cell.length_b   1.000
_cell.length_c   1.000
_cell.angle_alpha   90.00
_cell.angle_beta   90.00
_cell.angle_gamma   90.00
#
_symmetry.space_group_name_H-M   'P 1'
#
loop_
_entity.id
_entity.type
_entity.pdbx_description
1 polymer ?
#
loop_
_entity_poly.entity_id
_entity_poly.type
_entity_poly.pdbx_seq_one_letter_code
_entity_poly.pdbx_strand_id
1 'polypeptide(L)'
;MSCQLSRGAFCGSLHPVAMRFQKCVETSCQSVWERCHRSESARKVANDRLPLRCNPAWYRKLFAPSAPSTMRPEDNIWHHVKGTAEYDSLSTVVAVVVQTSWLFEEMFNQYDAHSNLTVIGLSERESGIRDAQGMRDLLRELIIMVVGGGNGLWMRRAADVARTRHCPIDLVVVGDYGKDLDDEKALCVAIALKRIGLVDEISVIANLGDSKMRARLAKGTLGMLNAPHCHVAVGSHGGRPTEELYAHEFAHCDYLAAATELDARRGLDLFINALEDSKAKGKRAAIVLASALTDMDEVLRDPRWLKVRDIVACISIMGGVKDDPEQGFIMDATAANNLFDLPSAQRVHDALAGDRSQPQVVIVSRFAANACQMPRNALDGSSHPVAQRFTGVSEPALQKLWERSHRSLKEREALEDALPARCDAAWFRSTFLDARTPDLGPKDEIWNHVK
;
A
#
# COMPACT_ATOMS: atom_id res chain seq x y z
N MET A 1 26.21 -16.26 -2.81
CA MET A 1 26.49 -15.76 -1.44
C MET A 1 25.21 -15.13 -0.92
N SER A 2 24.68 -15.59 0.21
CA SER A 2 23.40 -15.09 0.74
C SER A 2 23.62 -13.86 1.62
N CYS A 3 23.22 -12.68 1.13
CA CYS A 3 23.12 -11.50 2.00
C CYS A 3 21.82 -11.58 2.81
N GLN A 4 21.93 -11.80 4.12
CA GLN A 4 20.81 -11.60 5.02
C GLN A 4 20.70 -10.10 5.31
N LEU A 5 19.50 -9.53 5.24
CA LEU A 5 19.23 -8.29 5.98
C LEU A 5 19.33 -8.61 7.47
N SER A 6 20.35 -8.01 8.09
CA SER A 6 20.87 -8.40 9.39
C SER A 6 20.06 -7.80 10.54
N ARG A 7 20.16 -8.43 11.72
CA ARG A 7 19.74 -7.86 13.02
C ARG A 7 20.23 -6.41 13.12
N GLY A 8 19.33 -5.41 12.99
CA GLY A 8 19.81 -4.02 12.90
C GLY A 8 18.79 -2.89 12.96
N ALA A 9 17.57 -3.04 12.43
CA ALA A 9 16.65 -1.90 12.17
C ALA A 9 16.45 -0.92 13.35
N PHE A 10 16.45 -1.42 14.60
CA PHE A 10 16.41 -0.58 15.82
C PHE A 10 17.54 -0.86 16.82
N CYS A 11 18.47 -1.76 16.50
CA CYS A 11 19.51 -2.20 17.43
C CYS A 11 20.54 -1.08 17.66
N GLY A 12 20.42 -0.37 18.79
CA GLY A 12 21.21 0.82 19.11
C GLY A 12 20.49 2.16 18.87
N SER A 13 19.21 2.17 18.53
CA SER A 13 18.42 3.40 18.51
C SER A 13 18.17 3.91 19.92
N LEU A 14 18.72 5.07 20.26
CA LEU A 14 18.47 5.76 21.54
C LEU A 14 17.12 6.50 21.58
N HIS A 15 16.31 6.43 20.52
CA HIS A 15 15.03 7.13 20.47
C HIS A 15 14.00 6.43 21.39
N PRO A 16 13.43 7.10 22.40
CA PRO A 16 12.60 6.44 23.43
C PRO A 16 11.40 5.66 22.87
N VAL A 17 10.77 6.16 21.80
CA VAL A 17 9.66 5.49 21.13
C VAL A 17 10.14 4.22 20.42
N ALA A 18 11.32 4.24 19.78
CA ALA A 18 11.86 3.07 19.08
C ALA A 18 12.31 1.97 20.06
N MET A 19 12.93 2.35 21.19
CA MET A 19 13.28 1.41 22.25
C MET A 19 12.04 0.78 22.90
N ARG A 20 11.00 1.58 23.16
CA ARG A 20 9.72 1.06 23.68
C ARG A 20 9.03 0.16 22.66
N PHE A 21 9.02 0.56 21.39
CA PHE A 21 8.45 -0.21 20.29
C PHE A 21 9.15 -1.57 20.15
N GLN A 22 10.47 -1.59 19.93
CA GLN A 22 11.25 -2.83 19.85
C GLN A 22 11.00 -3.72 21.06
N LYS A 23 11.02 -3.17 22.29
CA LYS A 23 10.77 -3.94 23.51
C LYS A 23 9.35 -4.52 23.59
N CYS A 24 8.33 -3.77 23.15
CA CYS A 24 6.94 -4.25 23.11
C CYS A 24 6.76 -5.36 22.06
N VAL A 25 7.37 -5.25 20.89
CA VAL A 25 7.27 -6.30 19.85
C VAL A 25 8.09 -7.54 20.23
N GLU A 26 9.30 -7.36 20.77
CA GLU A 26 10.10 -8.43 21.38
C GLU A 26 9.28 -9.19 22.43
N THR A 27 8.67 -8.49 23.38
CA THR A 27 7.86 -9.08 24.44
C THR A 27 6.63 -9.82 23.88
N SER A 28 5.94 -9.27 22.90
CA SER A 28 4.75 -9.89 22.30
C SER A 28 5.09 -11.14 21.47
N CYS A 29 6.12 -11.07 20.62
CA CYS A 29 6.60 -12.23 19.88
C CYS A 29 7.10 -13.34 20.82
N GLN A 30 7.90 -12.98 21.83
CA GLN A 30 8.38 -13.90 22.85
C GLN A 30 7.21 -14.55 23.62
N SER A 31 6.22 -13.77 24.05
CA SER A 31 5.06 -14.29 24.76
C SER A 31 4.26 -15.31 23.94
N VAL A 32 4.04 -15.07 22.65
CA VAL A 32 3.34 -16.05 21.79
C VAL A 32 4.20 -17.31 21.56
N TRP A 33 5.53 -17.17 21.48
CA TRP A 33 6.46 -18.30 21.38
C TRP A 33 6.52 -19.16 22.65
N GLU A 34 6.59 -18.53 23.83
CA GLU A 34 6.51 -19.20 25.13
C GLU A 34 5.19 -20.00 25.25
N ARG A 35 4.07 -19.35 24.91
CA ARG A 35 2.75 -19.98 24.92
C ARG A 35 2.65 -21.13 23.93
N CYS A 36 3.30 -21.07 22.76
CA CYS A 36 3.38 -22.19 21.81
C CYS A 36 4.03 -23.45 22.39
N HIS A 37 4.86 -23.36 23.43
CA HIS A 37 5.47 -24.54 24.10
C HIS A 37 4.63 -25.11 25.23
N ARG A 38 3.63 -24.38 25.74
CA ARG A 38 2.77 -24.86 26.83
C ARG A 38 1.97 -26.07 26.37
N SER A 39 1.93 -27.11 27.21
CA SER A 39 1.03 -28.27 27.04
C SER A 39 -0.44 -27.84 27.12
N GLU A 40 -1.35 -28.68 26.62
CA GLU A 40 -2.79 -28.43 26.69
C GLU A 40 -3.29 -28.18 28.13
N SER A 41 -2.83 -28.98 29.09
CA SER A 41 -3.20 -28.81 30.50
C SER A 41 -2.68 -27.50 31.08
N ALA A 42 -1.43 -27.13 30.81
CA ALA A 42 -0.85 -25.86 31.25
C ALA A 42 -1.59 -24.65 30.64
N ARG A 43 -2.03 -24.74 29.37
CA ARG A 43 -2.84 -23.69 28.74
C ARG A 43 -4.22 -23.56 29.37
N LYS A 44 -4.91 -24.67 29.64
CA LYS A 44 -6.20 -24.67 30.33
C LYS A 44 -6.12 -24.00 31.70
N VAL A 45 -5.09 -24.32 32.50
CA VAL A 45 -4.85 -23.68 33.81
C VAL A 45 -4.56 -22.18 33.68
N ALA A 46 -3.79 -21.76 32.68
CA ALA A 46 -3.45 -20.35 32.45
C ALA A 46 -4.54 -19.53 31.74
N ASN A 47 -5.73 -20.11 31.49
CA ASN A 47 -6.77 -19.54 30.61
C ASN A 47 -6.21 -19.08 29.24
N ASP A 48 -5.21 -19.80 28.75
CA ASP A 48 -4.43 -19.43 27.60
C ASP A 48 -5.19 -19.79 26.32
N ARG A 49 -5.84 -18.78 25.73
CA ARG A 49 -6.67 -18.89 24.53
C ARG A 49 -5.89 -19.19 23.23
N LEU A 50 -4.68 -19.73 23.32
CA LEU A 50 -3.84 -20.08 22.19
C LEU A 50 -4.15 -21.53 21.72
N PRO A 51 -4.84 -21.74 20.58
CA PRO A 51 -5.24 -23.07 20.06
C PRO A 51 -4.15 -24.16 20.13
N LEU A 52 -4.51 -25.43 20.26
CA LEU A 52 -3.48 -26.48 20.39
C LEU A 52 -2.64 -26.69 19.12
N ARG A 53 -3.15 -26.31 17.94
CA ARG A 53 -2.36 -26.23 16.69
C ARG A 53 -1.29 -25.14 16.69
N CYS A 54 -1.32 -24.21 17.67
CA CYS A 54 -0.25 -23.28 18.00
C CYS A 54 0.93 -24.01 18.68
N ASN A 55 1.77 -24.71 17.92
CA ASN A 55 2.96 -25.36 18.47
C ASN A 55 4.26 -24.72 17.92
N PRO A 56 5.45 -25.09 18.43
CA PRO A 56 6.71 -24.45 18.03
C PRO A 56 7.07 -24.69 16.56
N ALA A 57 6.64 -25.80 15.95
CA ALA A 57 6.86 -26.06 14.52
C ALA A 57 5.98 -25.14 13.65
N TRP A 58 4.72 -24.92 14.08
CA TRP A 58 3.82 -23.96 13.44
C TRP A 58 4.36 -22.53 13.51
N TYR A 59 4.86 -22.08 14.68
CA TYR A 59 5.31 -20.69 14.87
C TYR A 59 6.49 -20.39 13.94
N ARG A 60 7.41 -21.35 13.85
CA ARG A 60 8.54 -21.28 12.93
C ARG A 60 8.10 -21.25 11.47
N LYS A 61 7.14 -22.08 11.04
CA LYS A 61 6.68 -22.06 9.64
C LYS A 61 6.19 -20.70 9.15
N LEU A 62 5.42 -19.96 9.98
CA LEU A 62 4.77 -18.71 9.55
C LEU A 62 5.56 -17.45 9.92
N PHE A 63 6.00 -17.37 11.17
CA PHE A 63 6.62 -16.17 11.72
C PHE A 63 8.14 -16.29 11.69
N ALA A 64 8.67 -17.43 12.16
CA ALA A 64 10.11 -17.60 12.43
C ALA A 64 10.80 -18.71 11.62
N PRO A 65 10.83 -18.66 10.27
CA PRO A 65 11.28 -19.80 9.45
C PRO A 65 12.78 -20.09 9.56
N SER A 66 13.57 -19.14 10.07
CA SER A 66 15.01 -19.29 10.34
C SER A 66 15.33 -19.78 11.76
N ALA A 67 14.34 -19.95 12.64
CA ALA A 67 14.57 -20.37 14.01
C ALA A 67 14.90 -21.89 14.10
N PRO A 68 15.99 -22.27 14.81
CA PRO A 68 16.32 -23.68 15.04
C PRO A 68 15.19 -24.49 15.66
N SER A 69 15.12 -25.78 15.33
CA SER A 69 14.17 -26.73 15.94
C SER A 69 14.43 -27.02 17.42
N THR A 70 15.63 -26.70 17.90
CA THR A 70 16.08 -26.87 19.29
C THR A 70 15.73 -25.68 20.19
N MET A 71 15.18 -24.59 19.65
CA MET A 71 14.82 -23.43 20.48
C MET A 71 13.73 -23.78 21.48
N ARG A 72 13.92 -23.32 22.70
CA ARG A 72 13.07 -23.47 23.89
C ARG A 72 12.16 -22.26 24.08
N PRO A 73 11.11 -22.33 24.92
CA PRO A 73 10.24 -21.17 25.15
C PRO A 73 10.99 -19.95 25.70
N GLU A 74 12.02 -20.17 26.51
CA GLU A 74 12.88 -19.12 27.08
C GLU A 74 13.91 -18.52 26.07
N ASP A 75 14.11 -19.14 24.91
CA ASP A 75 15.06 -18.64 23.91
C ASP A 75 14.45 -17.46 23.12
N ASN A 76 15.25 -16.42 22.86
CA ASN A 76 14.80 -15.20 22.21
C ASN A 76 14.39 -15.41 20.73
N ILE A 77 13.09 -15.55 20.48
CA ILE A 77 12.51 -15.81 19.16
C ILE A 77 12.52 -14.60 18.22
N TRP A 78 12.65 -13.39 18.78
CA TRP A 78 12.50 -12.14 18.04
C TRP A 78 13.42 -12.04 16.84
N HIS A 79 14.62 -12.62 16.95
CA HIS A 79 15.64 -12.65 15.92
C HIS A 79 15.27 -13.40 14.61
N HIS A 80 14.00 -13.81 14.45
CA HIS A 80 13.54 -14.67 13.37
C HIS A 80 12.23 -14.22 12.63
N VAL A 81 11.53 -13.13 13.03
CA VAL A 81 10.10 -12.79 12.69
C VAL A 81 9.84 -11.99 11.35
N LYS A 82 8.56 -11.78 10.92
CA LYS A 82 8.03 -11.23 9.62
C LYS A 82 6.88 -10.16 9.74
N GLY A 83 6.07 -9.86 8.68
CA GLY A 83 5.04 -8.77 8.63
C GLY A 83 3.81 -8.93 7.66
N THR A 84 3.02 -7.85 7.39
CA THR A 84 1.64 -7.79 6.76
C THR A 84 1.45 -6.82 5.53
N ALA A 85 0.50 -6.98 4.59
CA ALA A 85 0.55 -6.34 3.24
C ALA A 85 0.69 -4.79 3.09
N GLU A 86 1.31 -4.32 1.98
CA GLU A 86 1.43 -2.92 1.53
C GLU A 86 1.22 -2.80 0.01
N TYR A 87 0.24 -2.00 -0.46
CA TYR A 87 -0.12 -1.92 -1.90
C TYR A 87 0.35 -0.63 -2.58
N ASP A 88 -0.27 0.52 -2.33
CA ASP A 88 -0.01 1.76 -3.11
C ASP A 88 1.32 2.45 -2.78
N SER A 89 1.83 2.19 -1.57
CA SER A 89 3.22 2.43 -1.17
C SER A 89 4.21 1.87 -2.21
N LEU A 90 3.94 0.68 -2.75
CA LEU A 90 4.79 0.02 -3.75
C LEU A 90 4.64 0.68 -5.13
N SER A 91 3.41 0.97 -5.57
CA SER A 91 3.12 1.68 -6.84
C SER A 91 3.82 3.04 -6.90
N THR A 92 3.85 3.76 -5.78
CA THR A 92 4.54 5.04 -5.64
C THR A 92 6.06 4.90 -5.80
N VAL A 93 6.66 3.88 -5.19
CA VAL A 93 8.10 3.58 -5.38
C VAL A 93 8.39 3.23 -6.85
N VAL A 94 7.58 2.35 -7.45
CA VAL A 94 7.71 1.93 -8.86
C VAL A 94 7.71 3.13 -9.82
N ALA A 95 6.72 4.02 -9.69
CA ALA A 95 6.58 5.20 -10.55
C ALA A 95 7.80 6.13 -10.54
N VAL A 96 8.48 6.23 -9.38
CA VAL A 96 9.67 7.08 -9.20
C VAL A 96 10.95 6.37 -9.65
N VAL A 97 11.14 5.10 -9.26
CA VAL A 97 12.44 4.41 -9.49
C VAL A 97 12.58 3.79 -10.88
N VAL A 98 11.49 3.57 -11.63
CA VAL A 98 11.54 3.03 -13.01
C VAL A 98 12.38 3.88 -13.98
N GLN A 99 12.54 5.18 -13.70
CA GLN A 99 13.43 6.07 -14.47
C GLN A 99 14.93 5.81 -14.24
N THR A 100 15.25 5.02 -13.22
CA THR A 100 16.61 4.67 -12.81
C THR A 100 16.78 3.17 -13.03
N SER A 101 17.04 2.76 -14.27
CA SER A 101 16.99 1.35 -14.70
C SER A 101 17.77 0.41 -13.79
N TRP A 102 18.99 0.78 -13.36
CA TRP A 102 19.79 -0.04 -12.45
C TRP A 102 19.12 -0.29 -11.09
N LEU A 103 18.44 0.72 -10.53
CA LEU A 103 17.73 0.63 -9.25
C LEU A 103 16.41 -0.13 -9.39
N PHE A 104 15.69 0.11 -10.49
CA PHE A 104 14.47 -0.63 -10.83
C PHE A 104 14.78 -2.12 -11.05
N GLU A 105 15.85 -2.44 -11.78
CA GLU A 105 16.34 -3.80 -11.96
C GLU A 105 16.91 -4.39 -10.66
N GLU A 106 17.51 -3.63 -9.75
CA GLU A 106 17.91 -4.16 -8.44
C GLU A 106 16.69 -4.62 -7.62
N MET A 107 15.59 -3.88 -7.71
CA MET A 107 14.39 -4.08 -6.89
C MET A 107 13.37 -5.08 -7.51
N PHE A 108 13.25 -5.13 -8.83
CA PHE A 108 12.12 -5.77 -9.52
C PHE A 108 12.52 -6.79 -10.60
N ASN A 109 11.74 -7.87 -10.68
CA ASN A 109 11.64 -8.74 -11.85
C ASN A 109 10.48 -8.24 -12.71
N GLN A 110 10.78 -7.97 -13.97
CA GLN A 110 9.86 -7.40 -14.95
C GLN A 110 9.28 -8.53 -15.81
N TYR A 111 7.99 -8.45 -16.11
CA TYR A 111 7.31 -9.28 -17.09
C TYR A 111 6.78 -8.35 -18.18
N ASP A 112 7.36 -8.41 -19.39
CA ASP A 112 7.11 -7.45 -20.47
C ASP A 112 6.36 -8.11 -21.64
N ALA A 113 5.26 -7.49 -22.08
CA ALA A 113 4.47 -7.96 -23.22
C ALA A 113 4.95 -7.40 -24.58
N HIS A 114 6.27 -7.35 -24.80
CA HIS A 114 6.93 -6.79 -26.01
C HIS A 114 6.51 -5.36 -26.43
N SER A 115 5.84 -4.64 -25.53
CA SER A 115 5.16 -3.35 -25.74
C SER A 115 5.67 -2.31 -24.73
N ASN A 116 4.94 -1.21 -24.53
CA ASN A 116 5.19 -0.21 -23.48
C ASN A 116 4.68 -0.66 -22.09
N LEU A 117 4.18 -1.90 -21.96
CA LEU A 117 3.57 -2.45 -20.76
C LEU A 117 4.49 -3.45 -20.03
N THR A 118 4.82 -3.13 -18.78
CA THR A 118 5.54 -3.97 -17.83
C THR A 118 4.62 -4.38 -16.67
N VAL A 119 4.74 -5.60 -16.18
CA VAL A 119 3.96 -6.13 -15.04
C VAL A 119 4.89 -6.52 -13.89
N ILE A 120 4.53 -6.13 -12.68
CA ILE A 120 5.18 -6.53 -11.43
C ILE A 120 4.15 -7.31 -10.61
N GLY A 121 4.45 -8.58 -10.33
CA GLY A 121 3.53 -9.51 -9.69
C GLY A 121 2.59 -10.18 -10.69
N LEU A 122 3.11 -11.10 -11.50
CA LEU A 122 2.28 -11.86 -12.44
C LEU A 122 1.44 -12.93 -11.71
N SER A 123 2.02 -13.58 -10.71
CA SER A 123 1.35 -14.61 -9.90
C SER A 123 1.89 -14.65 -8.47
N GLU A 124 1.27 -15.43 -7.58
CA GLU A 124 1.76 -15.64 -6.21
C GLU A 124 3.18 -16.23 -6.16
N ARG A 125 3.57 -17.02 -7.18
CA ARG A 125 4.93 -17.56 -7.33
C ARG A 125 5.91 -16.57 -7.95
N GLU A 126 5.37 -15.52 -8.57
CA GLU A 126 6.05 -14.58 -9.46
C GLU A 126 5.69 -13.15 -9.06
N SER A 127 5.99 -12.82 -7.81
CA SER A 127 5.63 -11.53 -7.19
C SER A 127 6.30 -10.31 -7.84
N GLY A 128 7.27 -10.51 -8.74
CA GLY A 128 8.03 -9.41 -9.33
C GLY A 128 8.99 -8.70 -8.36
N ILE A 129 9.08 -9.11 -7.09
CA ILE A 129 9.99 -8.48 -6.10
C ILE A 129 11.27 -9.32 -5.95
N ARG A 130 12.44 -8.74 -6.21
CA ARG A 130 13.75 -9.44 -6.11
C ARG A 130 14.17 -9.67 -4.67
N ASP A 131 14.16 -8.64 -3.84
CA ASP A 131 14.34 -8.75 -2.39
C ASP A 131 13.09 -8.28 -1.65
N ALA A 132 12.24 -9.25 -1.30
CA ALA A 132 11.01 -9.01 -0.55
C ALA A 132 11.27 -8.48 0.88
N GLN A 133 12.44 -8.72 1.48
CA GLN A 133 12.78 -8.18 2.79
C GLN A 133 13.31 -6.74 2.66
N GLY A 134 14.21 -6.48 1.72
CA GLY A 134 14.70 -5.14 1.40
C GLY A 134 13.57 -4.19 1.02
N MET A 135 12.59 -4.65 0.23
CA MET A 135 11.40 -3.87 -0.08
C MET A 135 10.55 -3.56 1.17
N ARG A 136 10.30 -4.56 2.04
CA ARG A 136 9.58 -4.34 3.32
C ARG A 136 10.28 -3.29 4.18
N ASP A 137 11.58 -3.42 4.33
CA ASP A 137 12.38 -2.49 5.12
C ASP A 137 12.36 -1.10 4.49
N LEU A 138 12.54 -0.97 3.18
CA LEU A 138 12.46 0.32 2.46
C LEU A 138 11.10 1.02 2.65
N LEU A 139 9.99 0.33 2.40
CA LEU A 139 8.63 0.91 2.56
C LEU A 139 8.40 1.36 4.01
N ARG A 140 8.80 0.54 4.99
CA ARG A 140 8.73 0.90 6.41
C ARG A 140 9.59 2.13 6.73
N GLU A 141 10.85 2.18 6.29
CA GLU A 141 11.73 3.31 6.58
C GLU A 141 11.24 4.61 5.92
N LEU A 142 10.69 4.55 4.70
CA LEU A 142 10.09 5.72 4.02
C LEU A 142 8.92 6.27 4.85
N ILE A 143 8.00 5.41 5.29
CA ILE A 143 6.86 5.82 6.12
C ILE A 143 7.35 6.33 7.50
N ILE A 144 8.26 5.62 8.18
CA ILE A 144 8.83 6.05 9.47
C ILE A 144 9.58 7.38 9.36
N MET A 145 10.19 7.71 8.22
CA MET A 145 10.86 9.01 8.03
C MET A 145 9.88 10.20 8.05
N VAL A 146 8.59 9.97 7.77
CA VAL A 146 7.59 11.03 7.70
C VAL A 146 6.58 11.02 8.86
N VAL A 147 6.20 9.84 9.39
CA VAL A 147 5.26 9.70 10.52
C VAL A 147 5.88 9.10 11.79
N GLY A 148 7.21 8.91 11.82
CA GLY A 148 7.95 8.37 12.95
C GLY A 148 9.09 9.29 13.42
N GLY A 149 9.51 9.11 14.67
CA GLY A 149 10.62 9.87 15.27
C GLY A 149 12.01 9.41 14.81
N GLY A 150 12.21 9.30 13.50
CA GLY A 150 13.47 8.83 12.89
C GLY A 150 14.65 9.77 13.17
N ASN A 151 15.82 9.22 13.49
CA ASN A 151 17.02 9.98 13.85
C ASN A 151 17.81 10.56 12.65
N GLY A 152 17.23 10.58 11.45
CA GLY A 152 17.84 11.11 10.23
C GLY A 152 19.03 10.30 9.67
N LEU A 153 19.33 9.09 10.16
CA LEU A 153 20.40 8.24 9.60
C LEU A 153 20.17 7.93 8.12
N TRP A 154 18.92 7.67 7.71
CA TRP A 154 18.62 7.35 6.31
C TRP A 154 18.64 8.58 5.39
N MET A 155 18.31 9.79 5.87
CA MET A 155 18.53 11.03 5.08
C MET A 155 19.98 11.14 4.60
N ARG A 156 20.96 10.64 5.37
CA ARG A 156 22.38 10.65 4.96
C ARG A 156 22.67 9.66 3.82
N ARG A 157 22.05 8.46 3.84
CA ARG A 157 22.17 7.46 2.77
C ARG A 157 21.41 7.87 1.50
N ALA A 158 20.19 8.36 1.65
CA ALA A 158 19.37 8.83 0.54
C ALA A 158 19.95 10.09 -0.12
N ALA A 159 20.62 10.96 0.65
CA ALA A 159 21.38 12.08 0.10
C ALA A 159 22.56 11.64 -0.79
N ASP A 160 23.06 10.40 -0.70
CA ASP A 160 24.06 9.88 -1.66
C ASP A 160 23.38 9.49 -2.99
N VAL A 161 22.16 8.93 -2.95
CA VAL A 161 21.34 8.62 -4.15
C VAL A 161 20.89 9.90 -4.85
N ALA A 162 20.46 10.92 -4.10
CA ALA A 162 20.11 12.23 -4.64
C ALA A 162 21.30 12.94 -5.32
N ARG A 163 22.53 12.63 -4.90
CA ARG A 163 23.76 13.21 -5.48
C ARG A 163 24.13 12.59 -6.84
N THR A 164 23.55 11.45 -7.23
CA THR A 164 23.79 10.88 -8.57
C THR A 164 22.83 11.45 -9.62
N ARG A 165 23.10 12.66 -10.13
CA ARG A 165 22.65 13.24 -11.43
C ARG A 165 21.18 13.10 -11.91
N HIS A 166 20.24 12.59 -11.12
CA HIS A 166 18.85 12.46 -11.52
C HIS A 166 18.11 13.79 -11.30
N CYS A 167 17.41 14.28 -12.33
CA CYS A 167 16.45 15.37 -12.17
C CYS A 167 15.25 14.81 -11.40
N PRO A 168 14.80 15.42 -10.29
CA PRO A 168 13.65 14.94 -9.55
C PRO A 168 12.40 14.98 -10.43
N ILE A 169 11.55 13.98 -10.26
CA ILE A 169 10.31 13.83 -11.04
C ILE A 169 9.15 14.54 -10.34
N ASP A 170 8.27 15.18 -11.10
CA ASP A 170 7.00 15.68 -10.56
C ASP A 170 5.97 14.53 -10.56
N LEU A 171 5.11 14.44 -9.54
CA LEU A 171 4.22 13.30 -9.31
C LEU A 171 2.75 13.72 -9.34
N VAL A 172 1.93 13.00 -10.12
CA VAL A 172 0.47 13.10 -10.09
C VAL A 172 -0.10 11.80 -9.53
N VAL A 173 -0.86 11.89 -8.44
CA VAL A 173 -1.43 10.72 -7.73
C VAL A 173 -2.95 10.77 -7.78
N VAL A 174 -3.59 9.68 -8.21
CA VAL A 174 -5.04 9.46 -8.15
C VAL A 174 -5.34 8.35 -7.14
N GLY A 175 -6.16 8.62 -6.12
CA GLY A 175 -6.37 7.74 -4.97
C GLY A 175 -7.74 7.87 -4.29
N ASP A 176 -8.20 6.84 -3.58
CA ASP A 176 -9.47 6.79 -2.82
C ASP A 176 -9.31 6.90 -1.30
N TYR A 177 -8.38 7.77 -0.88
CA TYR A 177 -8.08 8.18 0.49
C TYR A 177 -9.16 7.88 1.53
N GLY A 178 -8.83 6.98 2.46
CA GLY A 178 -9.70 6.59 3.56
C GLY A 178 -10.63 5.41 3.26
N LYS A 179 -10.68 4.89 2.03
CA LYS A 179 -11.39 3.64 1.71
C LYS A 179 -10.79 2.47 2.46
N ASP A 180 -9.47 2.41 2.40
CA ASP A 180 -8.60 1.76 3.38
C ASP A 180 -7.46 2.73 3.74
N LEU A 181 -6.25 2.22 3.96
CA LEU A 181 -5.10 2.98 4.44
C LEU A 181 -4.00 3.16 3.39
N ASP A 182 -4.04 2.44 2.28
CA ASP A 182 -2.87 2.30 1.42
C ASP A 182 -2.57 3.59 0.63
N ASP A 183 -3.59 4.34 0.20
CA ASP A 183 -3.45 5.70 -0.35
C ASP A 183 -2.75 6.70 0.58
N GLU A 184 -3.11 6.71 1.87
CA GLU A 184 -2.50 7.63 2.83
C GLU A 184 -1.05 7.23 3.15
N LYS A 185 -0.74 5.92 3.11
CA LYS A 185 0.65 5.42 3.16
C LYS A 185 1.42 5.76 1.88
N ALA A 186 0.78 5.73 0.72
CA ALA A 186 1.36 6.17 -0.55
C ALA A 186 1.75 7.66 -0.50
N LEU A 187 0.94 8.52 0.13
CA LEU A 187 1.35 9.91 0.41
C LEU A 187 2.53 9.99 1.39
N CYS A 188 2.57 9.13 2.41
CA CYS A 188 3.73 9.06 3.31
C CYS A 188 5.01 8.74 2.52
N VAL A 189 4.94 7.74 1.61
CA VAL A 189 6.03 7.38 0.70
C VAL A 189 6.36 8.51 -0.28
N ALA A 190 5.38 9.18 -0.90
CA ALA A 190 5.62 10.28 -1.83
C ALA A 190 6.33 11.46 -1.15
N ILE A 191 5.89 11.86 0.05
CA ILE A 191 6.57 12.89 0.85
C ILE A 191 7.97 12.44 1.28
N ALA A 192 8.17 11.15 1.58
CA ALA A 192 9.48 10.61 1.87
C ALA A 192 10.42 10.72 0.66
N LEU A 193 9.94 10.37 -0.55
CA LEU A 193 10.66 10.50 -1.81
C LEU A 193 10.91 11.97 -2.21
N LYS A 194 10.04 12.91 -1.82
CA LYS A 194 10.29 14.36 -1.96
C LYS A 194 11.37 14.86 -1.00
N ARG A 195 11.34 14.47 0.27
CA ARG A 195 12.33 14.87 1.29
C ARG A 195 13.76 14.44 0.96
N ILE A 196 13.94 13.43 0.12
CA ILE A 196 15.25 12.97 -0.38
C ILE A 196 15.58 13.48 -1.79
N GLY A 197 14.71 14.26 -2.42
CA GLY A 197 14.97 14.84 -3.75
C GLY A 197 14.90 13.85 -4.91
N LEU A 198 14.11 12.77 -4.80
CA LEU A 198 13.73 11.95 -5.97
C LEU A 198 12.43 12.43 -6.60
N VAL A 199 11.52 12.96 -5.79
CA VAL A 199 10.31 13.68 -6.23
C VAL A 199 10.52 15.17 -5.97
N ASP A 200 9.98 16.03 -6.82
CA ASP A 200 9.81 17.45 -6.50
C ASP A 200 8.34 17.79 -6.29
N GLU A 201 7.56 18.15 -7.31
CA GLU A 201 6.15 18.50 -7.08
C GLU A 201 5.26 17.28 -6.85
N ILE A 202 4.20 17.43 -6.05
CA ILE A 202 3.17 16.40 -5.84
C ILE A 202 1.79 17.07 -5.99
N SER A 203 1.00 16.57 -6.93
CA SER A 203 -0.41 16.93 -7.14
C SER A 203 -1.30 15.70 -6.95
N VAL A 204 -2.40 15.86 -6.23
CA VAL A 204 -3.30 14.77 -5.84
C VAL A 204 -4.70 15.01 -6.38
N ILE A 205 -5.31 13.98 -6.95
CA ILE A 205 -6.72 13.93 -7.33
C ILE A 205 -7.34 12.81 -6.48
N ALA A 206 -8.29 13.17 -5.62
CA ALA A 206 -9.02 12.17 -4.85
C ALA A 206 -10.34 11.82 -5.56
N ASN A 207 -10.60 10.54 -5.80
CA ASN A 207 -11.85 10.04 -6.42
C ASN A 207 -12.45 8.89 -5.59
N LEU A 208 -13.51 8.24 -6.10
CA LEU A 208 -14.35 7.23 -5.43
C LEU A 208 -15.35 7.79 -4.38
N GLY A 209 -16.64 7.48 -4.53
CA GLY A 209 -17.69 7.87 -3.57
C GLY A 209 -17.74 9.38 -3.29
N ASP A 210 -17.71 9.77 -2.01
CA ASP A 210 -17.53 11.18 -1.60
C ASP A 210 -16.07 11.63 -1.81
N SER A 211 -15.72 11.81 -3.10
CA SER A 211 -14.41 12.28 -3.56
C SER A 211 -14.01 13.62 -2.92
N LYS A 212 -14.98 14.43 -2.49
CA LYS A 212 -14.74 15.68 -1.77
C LYS A 212 -14.26 15.42 -0.34
N MET A 213 -14.84 14.47 0.39
CA MET A 213 -14.34 14.08 1.71
C MET A 213 -12.95 13.42 1.61
N ARG A 214 -12.74 12.58 0.60
CA ARG A 214 -11.43 11.96 0.33
C ARG A 214 -10.35 13.00 0.00
N ALA A 215 -10.69 14.03 -0.79
CA ALA A 215 -9.79 15.17 -1.04
C ALA A 215 -9.44 15.93 0.25
N ARG A 216 -10.42 16.15 1.15
CA ARG A 216 -10.19 16.80 2.46
C ARG A 216 -9.29 15.97 3.38
N LEU A 217 -9.43 14.65 3.34
CA LEU A 217 -8.54 13.72 4.03
C LEU A 217 -7.13 13.79 3.45
N ALA A 218 -6.95 13.62 2.14
CA ALA A 218 -5.64 13.72 1.49
C ALA A 218 -4.93 15.05 1.78
N LYS A 219 -5.65 16.18 1.71
CA LYS A 219 -5.13 17.51 2.04
C LYS A 219 -4.75 17.63 3.51
N GLY A 220 -5.56 17.08 4.42
CA GLY A 220 -5.28 17.01 5.85
C GLY A 220 -4.03 16.18 6.16
N THR A 221 -3.92 14.99 5.56
CA THR A 221 -2.76 14.09 5.68
C THR A 221 -1.50 14.79 5.18
N LEU A 222 -1.53 15.45 4.00
CA LEU A 222 -0.43 16.28 3.50
C LEU A 222 -0.07 17.43 4.45
N GLY A 223 -1.05 18.08 5.08
CA GLY A 223 -0.82 19.08 6.13
C GLY A 223 -0.04 18.51 7.32
N MET A 224 -0.44 17.34 7.83
CA MET A 224 0.25 16.64 8.92
C MET A 224 1.64 16.13 8.53
N LEU A 225 1.85 15.75 7.27
CA LEU A 225 3.16 15.37 6.73
C LEU A 225 4.08 16.58 6.45
N ASN A 226 3.68 17.80 6.88
CA ASN A 226 4.36 19.07 6.64
C ASN A 226 4.55 19.41 5.16
N ALA A 227 3.54 19.09 4.34
CA ALA A 227 3.47 19.38 2.91
C ALA A 227 2.18 20.12 2.50
N PRO A 228 1.73 21.19 3.21
CA PRO A 228 0.47 21.87 2.91
C PRO A 228 0.45 22.59 1.55
N HIS A 229 1.61 22.76 0.91
CA HIS A 229 1.76 23.35 -0.43
C HIS A 229 1.35 22.38 -1.55
N CYS A 230 1.30 21.07 -1.30
CA CYS A 230 0.84 20.10 -2.30
C CYS A 230 -0.64 20.36 -2.68
N HIS A 231 -0.90 20.35 -3.98
CA HIS A 231 -2.23 20.61 -4.53
C HIS A 231 -3.11 19.36 -4.42
N VAL A 232 -4.36 19.54 -4.02
CA VAL A 232 -5.33 18.44 -3.89
C VAL A 232 -6.66 18.89 -4.47
N ALA A 233 -7.09 18.27 -5.57
CA ALA A 233 -8.38 18.55 -6.21
C ALA A 233 -9.39 17.42 -5.96
N VAL A 234 -10.67 17.78 -6.06
CA VAL A 234 -11.78 16.82 -6.09
C VAL A 234 -11.84 16.20 -7.50
N GLY A 235 -11.62 14.89 -7.57
CA GLY A 235 -11.76 14.08 -8.76
C GLY A 235 -13.20 13.65 -9.02
N SER A 236 -13.37 12.73 -9.97
CA SER A 236 -14.65 12.13 -10.31
C SER A 236 -15.31 11.41 -9.13
N HIS A 237 -16.60 11.10 -9.25
CA HIS A 237 -17.28 10.23 -8.29
C HIS A 237 -16.59 8.86 -8.23
N GLY A 238 -16.19 8.27 -9.37
CA GLY A 238 -15.60 6.92 -9.44
C GLY A 238 -16.50 5.81 -8.87
N GLY A 239 -16.23 4.54 -9.16
CA GLY A 239 -17.01 3.46 -8.53
C GLY A 239 -18.49 3.47 -8.90
N ARG A 240 -19.33 3.06 -7.94
CA ARG A 240 -20.80 3.04 -8.10
C ARG A 240 -21.45 4.28 -7.45
N PRO A 241 -22.52 4.87 -8.04
CA PRO A 241 -23.20 6.05 -7.48
C PRO A 241 -23.72 5.89 -6.04
N THR A 242 -23.91 4.65 -5.61
CA THR A 242 -24.58 4.24 -4.37
C THR A 242 -23.65 3.56 -3.36
N GLU A 243 -22.33 3.57 -3.60
CA GLU A 243 -21.39 2.84 -2.75
C GLU A 243 -21.43 3.31 -1.27
N GLU A 244 -21.62 2.34 -0.37
CA GLU A 244 -21.73 2.56 1.08
C GLU A 244 -20.43 3.16 1.65
N LEU A 245 -20.50 4.40 2.15
CA LEU A 245 -19.44 5.03 2.93
C LEU A 245 -19.49 4.55 4.37
N TYR A 246 -18.47 3.84 4.83
CA TYR A 246 -18.42 3.36 6.20
C TYR A 246 -17.96 4.45 7.16
N ALA A 247 -18.58 4.53 8.35
CA ALA A 247 -18.22 5.52 9.36
C ALA A 247 -16.74 5.49 9.77
N HIS A 248 -16.06 4.34 9.64
CA HIS A 248 -14.63 4.22 9.93
C HIS A 248 -13.72 4.90 8.89
N GLU A 249 -14.17 5.10 7.66
CA GLU A 249 -13.35 5.66 6.56
C GLU A 249 -12.81 7.06 6.93
N PHE A 250 -13.58 7.84 7.69
CA PHE A 250 -13.19 9.19 8.16
C PHE A 250 -13.13 9.31 9.69
N ALA A 251 -13.33 8.22 10.44
CA ALA A 251 -13.12 8.20 11.87
C ALA A 251 -11.64 8.40 12.25
N HIS A 252 -11.39 8.76 13.51
CA HIS A 252 -10.04 8.98 14.05
C HIS A 252 -9.18 9.97 13.23
N CYS A 253 -9.81 10.91 12.53
CA CYS A 253 -9.14 11.93 11.71
C CYS A 253 -9.46 13.35 12.21
N ASP A 254 -8.72 13.80 13.23
CA ASP A 254 -8.87 15.15 13.80
C ASP A 254 -8.23 16.26 12.93
N TYR A 255 -7.75 15.90 11.74
CA TYR A 255 -6.96 16.77 10.85
C TYR A 255 -7.55 16.90 9.43
N LEU A 256 -8.82 16.53 9.21
CA LEU A 256 -9.52 16.76 7.93
C LEU A 256 -9.47 18.25 7.54
N ALA A 257 -8.91 18.55 6.37
CA ALA A 257 -8.82 19.93 5.87
C ALA A 257 -10.21 20.55 5.68
N ALA A 258 -10.30 21.88 5.73
CA ALA A 258 -11.49 22.60 5.29
C ALA A 258 -11.66 22.46 3.76
N ALA A 259 -12.90 22.47 3.27
CA ALA A 259 -13.16 22.37 1.84
C ALA A 259 -12.59 23.56 1.03
N THR A 260 -12.27 24.68 1.70
CA THR A 260 -11.61 25.87 1.15
C THR A 260 -10.09 25.75 1.02
N GLU A 261 -9.48 24.69 1.58
CA GLU A 261 -8.04 24.39 1.44
C GLU A 261 -7.74 23.45 0.26
N LEU A 262 -8.79 22.93 -0.37
CA LEU A 262 -8.69 22.19 -1.62
C LEU A 262 -8.38 23.13 -2.79
N ASP A 263 -7.77 22.59 -3.83
CA ASP A 263 -7.59 23.31 -5.08
C ASP A 263 -8.97 23.59 -5.71
N ALA A 264 -9.16 24.81 -6.21
CA ALA A 264 -10.42 25.24 -6.82
C ALA A 264 -10.62 24.64 -8.23
N ARG A 265 -9.58 24.07 -8.84
CA ARG A 265 -9.65 23.34 -10.11
C ARG A 265 -10.39 22.00 -9.93
N ARG A 266 -11.04 21.54 -11.00
CA ARG A 266 -11.51 20.15 -11.10
C ARG A 266 -10.30 19.19 -11.15
N GLY A 267 -10.49 17.93 -10.76
CA GLY A 267 -9.47 16.88 -10.86
C GLY A 267 -8.73 16.85 -12.20
N LEU A 268 -9.47 16.80 -13.32
CA LEU A 268 -8.92 16.87 -14.69
C LEU A 268 -8.01 18.09 -14.92
N ASP A 269 -8.42 19.27 -14.47
CA ASP A 269 -7.68 20.51 -14.70
C ASP A 269 -6.46 20.62 -13.78
N LEU A 270 -6.50 20.11 -12.55
CA LEU A 270 -5.29 19.98 -11.74
C LEU A 270 -4.31 18.98 -12.37
N PHE A 271 -4.82 17.83 -12.83
CA PHE A 271 -4.03 16.77 -13.44
C PHE A 271 -3.27 17.28 -14.66
N ILE A 272 -3.98 17.87 -15.63
CA ILE A 272 -3.37 18.39 -16.85
C ILE A 272 -2.42 19.56 -16.53
N ASN A 273 -2.83 20.52 -15.70
CA ASN A 273 -1.97 21.66 -15.38
C ASN A 273 -0.68 21.23 -14.67
N ALA A 274 -0.70 20.20 -13.81
CA ALA A 274 0.51 19.69 -13.19
C ALA A 274 1.52 19.15 -14.22
N LEU A 275 1.03 18.50 -15.29
CA LEU A 275 1.87 18.05 -16.40
C LEU A 275 2.34 19.21 -17.30
N GLU A 276 1.49 20.22 -17.54
CA GLU A 276 1.87 21.45 -18.26
C GLU A 276 2.93 22.25 -17.49
N ASP A 277 2.81 22.37 -16.17
CA ASP A 277 3.79 23.01 -15.28
C ASP A 277 5.12 22.24 -15.27
N SER A 278 5.07 20.91 -15.20
CA SER A 278 6.26 20.04 -15.31
C SER A 278 6.97 20.26 -16.65
N LYS A 279 6.20 20.29 -17.74
CA LYS A 279 6.71 20.53 -19.11
C LYS A 279 7.33 21.91 -19.26
N ALA A 280 6.68 22.95 -18.72
CA ALA A 280 7.19 24.32 -18.74
C ALA A 280 8.51 24.47 -17.93
N LYS A 281 8.65 23.70 -16.84
CA LYS A 281 9.89 23.59 -16.05
C LYS A 281 10.97 22.71 -16.70
N GLY A 282 10.71 22.10 -17.87
CA GLY A 282 11.64 21.17 -18.53
C GLY A 282 11.83 19.83 -17.79
N LYS A 283 10.88 19.48 -16.92
CA LYS A 283 10.90 18.25 -16.12
C LYS A 283 10.09 17.14 -16.79
N ARG A 284 10.31 15.92 -16.30
CA ARG A 284 9.42 14.77 -16.53
C ARG A 284 8.45 14.63 -15.36
N ALA A 285 7.34 13.95 -15.60
CA ALA A 285 6.36 13.63 -14.56
C ALA A 285 6.04 12.13 -14.53
N ALA A 286 5.63 11.61 -13.37
CA ALA A 286 5.08 10.26 -13.25
C ALA A 286 3.64 10.31 -12.73
N ILE A 287 2.83 9.35 -13.18
CA ILE A 287 1.43 9.22 -12.79
C ILE A 287 1.30 7.94 -11.96
N VAL A 288 0.66 8.04 -10.80
CA VAL A 288 0.29 6.90 -9.94
C VAL A 288 -1.23 6.81 -9.90
N LEU A 289 -1.77 5.70 -10.38
CA LEU A 289 -3.20 5.38 -10.34
C LEU A 289 -3.41 4.30 -9.27
N ALA A 290 -3.74 4.73 -8.05
CA ALA A 290 -4.01 3.89 -6.89
C ALA A 290 -5.50 3.55 -6.72
N SER A 291 -6.38 4.13 -7.55
CA SER A 291 -7.84 3.98 -7.45
C SER A 291 -8.54 3.78 -8.80
N ALA A 292 -9.86 4.01 -8.84
CA ALA A 292 -10.71 3.96 -10.03
C ALA A 292 -10.12 4.79 -11.18
N LEU A 293 -10.10 4.19 -12.37
CA LEU A 293 -9.44 4.77 -13.55
C LEU A 293 -10.29 5.81 -14.30
N THR A 294 -11.42 6.24 -13.72
CA THR A 294 -12.38 7.20 -14.30
C THR A 294 -11.74 8.56 -14.65
N ASP A 295 -10.93 9.14 -13.76
CA ASP A 295 -10.25 10.42 -14.01
C ASP A 295 -9.16 10.26 -15.10
N MET A 296 -8.50 9.10 -15.18
CA MET A 296 -7.52 8.82 -16.24
C MET A 296 -8.21 8.64 -17.60
N ASP A 297 -9.39 8.01 -17.65
CA ASP A 297 -10.21 7.95 -18.87
C ASP A 297 -10.66 9.36 -19.32
N GLU A 298 -10.99 10.27 -18.41
CA GLU A 298 -11.26 11.67 -18.76
C GLU A 298 -10.00 12.36 -19.32
N VAL A 299 -8.83 12.16 -18.69
CA VAL A 299 -7.53 12.68 -19.17
C VAL A 299 -7.18 12.18 -20.56
N LEU A 300 -7.26 10.86 -20.83
CA LEU A 300 -6.89 10.28 -22.13
C LEU A 300 -7.79 10.75 -23.29
N ARG A 301 -9.02 11.17 -22.98
CA ARG A 301 -9.97 11.75 -23.94
C ARG A 301 -9.84 13.27 -24.09
N ASP A 302 -9.09 13.94 -23.22
CA ASP A 302 -8.86 15.38 -23.31
C ASP A 302 -7.76 15.70 -24.35
N PRO A 303 -8.01 16.58 -25.35
CA PRO A 303 -7.01 16.96 -26.35
C PRO A 303 -5.71 17.56 -25.80
N ARG A 304 -5.70 18.02 -24.54
CA ARG A 304 -4.49 18.50 -23.83
C ARG A 304 -3.52 17.35 -23.54
N TRP A 305 -3.98 16.11 -23.36
CA TRP A 305 -3.11 14.94 -23.12
C TRP A 305 -2.03 14.78 -24.19
N LEU A 306 -2.41 14.93 -25.46
CA LEU A 306 -1.48 14.84 -26.60
C LEU A 306 -0.35 15.89 -26.55
N LYS A 307 -0.52 16.98 -25.80
CA LYS A 307 0.47 18.05 -25.63
C LYS A 307 1.45 17.81 -24.48
N VAL A 308 1.15 16.87 -23.56
CA VAL A 308 1.93 16.64 -22.33
C VAL A 308 2.40 15.20 -22.13
N ARG A 309 1.81 14.22 -22.83
CA ARG A 309 2.17 12.79 -22.69
C ARG A 309 3.64 12.48 -22.96
N ASP A 310 4.34 13.32 -23.73
CA ASP A 310 5.76 13.19 -24.03
C ASP A 310 6.69 13.45 -22.82
N ILE A 311 6.24 14.19 -21.81
CA ILE A 311 6.99 14.35 -20.55
C ILE A 311 6.62 13.31 -19.50
N VAL A 312 5.57 12.52 -19.73
CA VAL A 312 5.13 11.46 -18.81
C VAL A 312 6.10 10.29 -18.92
N ALA A 313 6.77 10.02 -17.81
CA ALA A 313 7.86 9.09 -17.71
C ALA A 313 7.39 7.66 -17.43
N CYS A 314 6.34 7.53 -16.63
CA CYS A 314 5.66 6.29 -16.29
C CYS A 314 4.22 6.57 -15.86
N ILE A 315 3.31 5.66 -16.19
CA ILE A 315 1.99 5.50 -15.58
C ILE A 315 2.02 4.19 -14.77
N SER A 316 2.15 4.30 -13.45
CA SER A 316 2.05 3.14 -12.55
C SER A 316 0.59 2.94 -12.15
N ILE A 317 0.08 1.72 -12.30
CA ILE A 317 -1.31 1.38 -11.99
C ILE A 317 -1.31 0.29 -10.91
N MET A 318 -1.85 0.58 -9.73
CA MET A 318 -2.28 -0.47 -8.81
C MET A 318 -3.51 -1.13 -9.44
N GLY A 319 -3.38 -2.39 -9.84
CA GLY A 319 -4.46 -3.06 -10.54
C GLY A 319 -4.21 -4.56 -10.73
N GLY A 320 -4.69 -5.08 -11.84
CA GLY A 320 -4.45 -6.47 -12.22
C GLY A 320 -4.56 -6.69 -13.71
N VAL A 321 -3.76 -7.63 -14.19
CA VAL A 321 -3.79 -8.17 -15.55
C VAL A 321 -3.72 -9.70 -15.48
N LYS A 322 -4.06 -10.36 -16.57
CA LYS A 322 -3.90 -11.80 -16.79
C LYS A 322 -3.01 -11.99 -18.01
N ASP A 323 -2.20 -13.04 -17.98
CA ASP A 323 -1.47 -13.50 -19.14
C ASP A 323 -2.43 -14.22 -20.09
N ASP A 324 -2.58 -13.70 -21.31
CA ASP A 324 -3.34 -14.31 -22.40
C ASP A 324 -2.36 -14.73 -23.51
N PRO A 325 -2.32 -16.03 -23.90
CA PRO A 325 -1.35 -16.53 -24.87
C PRO A 325 -1.42 -15.88 -26.27
N GLU A 326 -2.54 -15.25 -26.64
CA GLU A 326 -2.75 -14.63 -27.95
C GLU A 326 -2.66 -13.10 -27.90
N GLN A 327 -3.10 -12.49 -26.80
CA GLN A 327 -3.22 -11.03 -26.65
C GLN A 327 -2.15 -10.42 -25.72
N GLY A 328 -1.33 -11.23 -25.05
CA GLY A 328 -0.40 -10.77 -24.01
C GLY A 328 -1.14 -10.41 -22.73
N PHE A 329 -0.75 -9.33 -22.05
CA PHE A 329 -1.40 -8.96 -20.79
C PHE A 329 -2.74 -8.24 -21.00
N ILE A 330 -3.84 -8.92 -20.69
CA ILE A 330 -5.21 -8.36 -20.70
C ILE A 330 -5.62 -7.91 -19.29
N MET A 331 -6.53 -6.92 -19.19
CA MET A 331 -7.02 -6.40 -17.90
C MET A 331 -7.70 -7.49 -17.04
N ASP A 332 -7.36 -7.58 -15.75
CA ASP A 332 -8.14 -8.36 -14.78
C ASP A 332 -9.32 -7.52 -14.26
N ALA A 333 -10.51 -7.77 -14.82
CA ALA A 333 -11.77 -7.19 -14.35
C ALA A 333 -12.13 -7.52 -12.87
N THR A 334 -11.36 -8.38 -12.18
CA THR A 334 -11.56 -8.75 -10.76
C THR A 334 -10.58 -8.08 -9.78
N ALA A 335 -9.69 -7.22 -10.30
CA ALA A 335 -8.90 -6.29 -9.48
C ALA A 335 -9.81 -5.13 -9.00
N ALA A 336 -9.62 -4.63 -7.78
CA ALA A 336 -10.54 -3.67 -7.16
C ALA A 336 -10.65 -2.37 -7.97
N ASN A 337 -9.51 -1.76 -8.29
CA ASN A 337 -9.42 -0.49 -9.02
C ASN A 337 -10.00 -0.56 -10.43
N ASN A 338 -9.87 -1.72 -11.08
CA ASN A 338 -10.50 -2.00 -12.37
C ASN A 338 -12.02 -2.21 -12.22
N LEU A 339 -12.47 -2.83 -11.13
CA LEU A 339 -13.87 -3.18 -10.90
C LEU A 339 -14.72 -1.96 -10.49
N PHE A 340 -14.14 -0.94 -9.86
CA PHE A 340 -14.83 0.29 -9.47
C PHE A 340 -15.56 0.93 -10.68
N ASP A 341 -14.85 1.17 -11.77
CA ASP A 341 -15.40 1.66 -13.04
C ASP A 341 -14.83 0.83 -14.21
N LEU A 342 -15.39 -0.36 -14.39
CA LEU A 342 -14.94 -1.31 -15.40
C LEU A 342 -14.95 -0.75 -16.84
N PRO A 343 -15.97 0.02 -17.28
CA PRO A 343 -15.91 0.69 -18.58
C PRO A 343 -14.74 1.67 -18.73
N SER A 344 -14.44 2.50 -17.73
CA SER A 344 -13.29 3.42 -17.79
C SER A 344 -11.97 2.69 -17.70
N ALA A 345 -11.87 1.66 -16.85
CA ALA A 345 -10.69 0.82 -16.73
C ALA A 345 -10.34 0.13 -18.06
N GLN A 346 -11.34 -0.46 -18.73
CA GLN A 346 -11.15 -1.06 -20.06
C GLN A 346 -10.62 -0.03 -21.06
N ARG A 347 -11.22 1.17 -21.14
CA ARG A 347 -10.75 2.24 -22.05
C ARG A 347 -9.33 2.72 -21.74
N VAL A 348 -8.95 2.81 -20.47
CA VAL A 348 -7.59 3.20 -20.06
C VAL A 348 -6.58 2.12 -20.43
N HIS A 349 -6.89 0.84 -20.19
CA HIS A 349 -6.04 -0.27 -20.62
C HIS A 349 -5.91 -0.32 -22.15
N ASP A 350 -7.01 -0.22 -22.89
CA ASP A 350 -7.01 -0.27 -24.37
C ASP A 350 -6.26 0.92 -25.00
N ALA A 351 -6.41 2.13 -24.46
CA ALA A 351 -5.78 3.34 -25.00
C ALA A 351 -4.28 3.44 -24.67
N LEU A 352 -3.81 2.73 -23.63
CA LEU A 352 -2.41 2.72 -23.21
C LEU A 352 -1.64 1.49 -23.68
N ALA A 353 -2.29 0.36 -23.95
CA ALA A 353 -1.63 -0.87 -24.37
C ALA A 353 -1.19 -0.85 -25.85
N GLY A 354 -0.01 -1.41 -26.13
CA GLY A 354 0.44 -1.72 -27.49
C GLY A 354 0.99 -0.55 -28.32
N ASP A 355 0.68 0.70 -27.98
CA ASP A 355 1.21 1.87 -28.68
C ASP A 355 2.50 2.41 -28.00
N ARG A 356 3.63 2.26 -28.70
CA ARG A 356 4.93 2.81 -28.26
C ARG A 356 5.01 4.35 -28.30
N SER A 357 3.99 5.05 -28.79
CA SER A 357 3.84 6.49 -28.68
C SER A 357 3.21 6.93 -27.34
N GLN A 358 2.69 6.00 -26.55
CA GLN A 358 2.23 6.23 -25.18
C GLN A 358 3.40 6.10 -24.17
N PRO A 359 3.25 6.68 -22.97
CA PRO A 359 4.19 6.46 -21.87
C PRO A 359 4.38 4.99 -21.51
N GLN A 360 5.47 4.68 -20.80
CA GLN A 360 5.64 3.38 -20.16
C GLN A 360 4.53 3.16 -19.13
N VAL A 361 3.89 2.00 -19.16
CA VAL A 361 2.86 1.59 -18.19
C VAL A 361 3.44 0.48 -17.32
N VAL A 362 3.31 0.61 -16.01
CA VAL A 362 3.71 -0.43 -15.07
C VAL A 362 2.51 -0.86 -14.22
N ILE A 363 2.04 -2.08 -14.42
CA ILE A 363 0.99 -2.67 -13.58
C ILE A 363 1.63 -3.27 -12.35
N VAL A 364 1.29 -2.74 -11.18
CA VAL A 364 1.68 -3.27 -9.88
C VAL A 364 0.49 -4.03 -9.32
N SER A 365 0.62 -5.37 -9.26
CA SER A 365 -0.49 -6.21 -8.82
C SER A 365 -0.44 -6.50 -7.32
N ARG A 366 -1.59 -6.97 -6.81
CA ARG A 366 -1.70 -7.54 -5.46
C ARG A 366 -0.64 -8.59 -5.12
N PHE A 367 -0.08 -9.31 -6.10
CA PHE A 367 0.93 -10.35 -5.85
C PHE A 367 2.29 -9.75 -5.46
N ALA A 368 2.62 -8.56 -5.97
CA ALA A 368 3.82 -7.82 -5.61
C ALA A 368 3.71 -7.23 -4.20
N ALA A 369 2.58 -6.59 -3.92
CA ALA A 369 2.20 -6.09 -2.59
C ALA A 369 2.20 -7.20 -1.51
N ASN A 370 1.62 -8.36 -1.83
CA ASN A 370 1.62 -9.54 -0.96
C ASN A 370 3.02 -10.10 -0.66
N ALA A 371 4.06 -9.74 -1.41
CA ALA A 371 5.43 -10.10 -1.07
C ALA A 371 6.12 -9.09 -0.14
N CYS A 372 5.77 -7.80 -0.18
CA CYS A 372 6.46 -6.71 0.52
C CYS A 372 5.74 -6.19 1.80
N GLN A 373 5.19 -7.15 2.55
CA GLN A 373 4.33 -6.96 3.72
C GLN A 373 4.97 -6.29 5.00
N MET A 374 4.75 -4.99 5.29
CA MET A 374 4.99 -4.33 6.61
C MET A 374 4.16 -4.88 7.80
N PRO A 375 4.73 -5.18 8.98
CA PRO A 375 3.96 -5.78 10.09
C PRO A 375 2.81 -4.89 10.60
N ARG A 376 1.70 -5.48 11.05
CA ARG A 376 0.50 -4.80 11.60
C ARG A 376 0.84 -3.71 12.61
N ASN A 377 1.81 -3.98 13.47
CA ASN A 377 2.25 -3.09 14.53
C ASN A 377 3.24 -2.01 14.07
N ALA A 378 3.59 -1.88 12.78
CA ALA A 378 4.66 -0.99 12.30
C ALA A 378 4.53 0.48 12.72
N LEU A 379 3.35 0.89 13.18
CA LEU A 379 2.97 2.25 13.51
C LEU A 379 2.46 2.38 14.97
N ASP A 380 2.44 1.28 15.73
CA ASP A 380 1.95 1.24 17.12
C ASP A 380 2.77 2.15 18.03
N GLY A 381 2.07 2.98 18.81
CA GLY A 381 2.70 3.90 19.76
C GLY A 381 3.37 5.12 19.14
N SER A 382 3.23 5.34 17.82
CA SER A 382 3.50 6.66 17.25
C SER A 382 2.51 7.70 17.80
N SER A 383 3.02 8.90 18.08
CA SER A 383 2.22 10.07 18.46
C SER A 383 1.87 10.96 17.26
N HIS A 384 2.28 10.57 16.05
CA HIS A 384 1.97 11.32 14.84
C HIS A 384 0.48 11.13 14.48
N PRO A 385 -0.32 12.19 14.24
CA PRO A 385 -1.76 12.07 14.00
C PRO A 385 -2.13 11.08 12.90
N VAL A 386 -1.38 11.08 11.79
CA VAL A 386 -1.60 10.13 10.67
C VAL A 386 -1.39 8.67 11.10
N ALA A 387 -0.38 8.38 11.92
CA ALA A 387 -0.14 7.01 12.43
C ALA A 387 -1.17 6.59 13.50
N GLN A 388 -1.68 7.56 14.29
CA GLN A 388 -2.78 7.34 15.23
C GLN A 388 -4.09 7.04 14.49
N ARG A 389 -4.36 7.69 13.35
CA ARG A 389 -5.46 7.33 12.47
C ARG A 389 -5.28 5.93 11.90
N PHE A 390 -4.10 5.63 11.34
CA PHE A 390 -3.80 4.31 10.76
C PHE A 390 -4.09 3.17 11.74
N THR A 391 -3.61 3.30 12.98
CA THR A 391 -3.88 2.31 14.04
C THR A 391 -5.36 2.32 14.46
N GLY A 392 -5.99 3.49 14.59
CA GLY A 392 -7.39 3.65 15.00
C GLY A 392 -8.43 3.13 14.02
N VAL A 393 -8.23 3.25 12.71
CA VAL A 393 -9.20 2.76 11.70
C VAL A 393 -8.94 1.33 11.24
N SER A 394 -7.74 0.79 11.41
CA SER A 394 -7.39 -0.59 11.00
C SER A 394 -8.32 -1.65 11.60
N GLU A 395 -8.65 -1.52 12.88
CA GLU A 395 -9.55 -2.42 13.60
C GLU A 395 -10.98 -2.43 13.03
N PRO A 396 -11.72 -1.31 13.01
CA PRO A 396 -13.07 -1.28 12.47
C PRO A 396 -13.12 -1.53 10.95
N ALA A 397 -12.09 -1.17 10.18
CA ALA A 397 -12.03 -1.44 8.75
C ALA A 397 -11.92 -2.95 8.46
N LEU A 398 -10.99 -3.66 9.10
CA LEU A 398 -10.88 -5.12 8.94
C LEU A 398 -12.10 -5.85 9.50
N GLN A 399 -12.68 -5.39 10.63
CA GLN A 399 -13.91 -5.95 11.15
C GLN A 399 -15.07 -5.81 10.15
N LYS A 400 -15.18 -4.66 9.47
CA LYS A 400 -16.22 -4.44 8.45
C LYS A 400 -15.98 -5.27 7.19
N LEU A 401 -14.73 -5.43 6.77
CA LEU A 401 -14.36 -6.29 5.65
C LEU A 401 -14.66 -7.77 5.96
N TRP A 402 -14.49 -8.22 7.21
CA TRP A 402 -14.89 -9.55 7.67
C TRP A 402 -16.41 -9.77 7.59
N GLU A 403 -17.22 -8.83 8.06
CA GLU A 403 -18.69 -8.87 7.90
C GLU A 403 -19.08 -9.01 6.43
N ARG A 404 -18.50 -8.16 5.55
CA ARG A 404 -18.79 -8.18 4.09
C ARG A 404 -18.36 -9.50 3.45
N SER A 405 -17.25 -10.09 3.89
CA SER A 405 -16.75 -11.36 3.37
C SER A 405 -17.72 -12.54 3.57
N HIS A 406 -18.64 -12.45 4.54
CA HIS A 406 -19.70 -13.45 4.77
C HIS A 406 -20.97 -13.25 3.95
N ARG A 407 -21.19 -12.08 3.35
CA ARG A 407 -22.36 -11.81 2.50
C ARG A 407 -22.31 -12.73 1.28
N SER A 408 -23.40 -13.44 0.99
CA SER A 408 -23.57 -14.18 -0.26
C SER A 408 -23.56 -13.23 -1.47
N LEU A 409 -23.29 -13.76 -2.67
CA LEU A 409 -23.26 -12.93 -3.88
C LEU A 409 -24.57 -12.14 -4.08
N LYS A 410 -25.72 -12.78 -3.86
CA LYS A 410 -27.05 -12.14 -3.96
C LYS A 410 -27.25 -11.02 -2.92
N GLU A 411 -26.74 -11.17 -1.70
CA GLU A 411 -26.78 -10.11 -0.69
C GLU A 411 -25.84 -8.95 -1.06
N ARG A 412 -24.67 -9.24 -1.63
CA ARG A 412 -23.75 -8.21 -2.15
C ARG A 412 -24.37 -7.45 -3.31
N GLU A 413 -25.00 -8.14 -4.25
CA GLU A 413 -25.74 -7.52 -5.38
C GLU A 413 -26.88 -6.63 -4.87
N ALA A 414 -27.69 -7.11 -3.93
CA ALA A 414 -28.81 -6.35 -3.37
C ALA A 414 -28.39 -5.14 -2.49
N LEU A 415 -27.18 -5.17 -1.94
CA LEU A 415 -26.56 -4.07 -1.19
C LEU A 415 -25.57 -3.25 -2.04
N GLU A 416 -25.48 -3.56 -3.34
CA GLU A 416 -24.55 -2.98 -4.33
C GLU A 416 -23.06 -2.99 -3.90
N ASP A 417 -22.70 -3.89 -2.98
CA ASP A 417 -21.40 -4.05 -2.32
C ASP A 417 -20.28 -4.31 -3.35
N ALA A 418 -19.32 -3.39 -3.42
CA ALA A 418 -18.20 -3.43 -4.35
C ALA A 418 -17.13 -4.50 -4.01
N LEU A 419 -17.27 -5.25 -2.91
CA LEU A 419 -16.29 -6.28 -2.52
C LEU A 419 -16.25 -7.43 -3.56
N PRO A 420 -15.12 -7.66 -4.27
CA PRO A 420 -15.05 -8.66 -5.33
C PRO A 420 -15.53 -10.05 -4.88
N ALA A 421 -16.21 -10.79 -5.76
CA ALA A 421 -16.83 -12.08 -5.41
C ALA A 421 -15.84 -13.12 -4.84
N ARG A 422 -14.57 -13.07 -5.28
CA ARG A 422 -13.44 -13.87 -4.75
C ARG A 422 -13.06 -13.56 -3.29
N CYS A 423 -13.54 -12.45 -2.74
CA CYS A 423 -13.27 -12.02 -1.37
C CYS A 423 -14.35 -12.56 -0.43
N ASP A 424 -14.32 -13.87 -0.20
CA ASP A 424 -15.19 -14.56 0.75
C ASP A 424 -14.53 -14.72 2.13
N ALA A 425 -15.24 -15.33 3.09
CA ALA A 425 -14.73 -15.59 4.44
C ALA A 425 -13.48 -16.49 4.46
N ALA A 426 -13.33 -17.41 3.50
CA ALA A 426 -12.16 -18.28 3.39
C ALA A 426 -10.93 -17.51 2.90
N TRP A 427 -11.10 -16.63 1.90
CA TRP A 427 -10.10 -15.67 1.46
C TRP A 427 -9.69 -14.71 2.57
N PHE A 428 -10.65 -14.16 3.32
CA PHE A 428 -10.33 -13.23 4.41
C PHE A 428 -9.48 -13.94 5.48
N ARG A 429 -9.88 -15.17 5.84
CA ARG A 429 -9.19 -16.00 6.83
C ARG A 429 -7.79 -16.40 6.40
N SER A 430 -7.56 -16.72 5.13
CA SER A 430 -6.20 -17.03 4.63
C SER A 430 -5.33 -15.77 4.57
N THR A 431 -5.91 -14.63 4.16
CA THR A 431 -5.21 -13.36 3.96
C THR A 431 -4.87 -12.69 5.30
N PHE A 432 -5.86 -12.25 6.08
CA PHE A 432 -5.67 -11.37 7.23
C PHE A 432 -5.54 -12.11 8.57
N LEU A 433 -6.22 -13.25 8.73
CA LEU A 433 -6.30 -13.93 10.03
C LEU A 433 -5.16 -14.93 10.23
N ASP A 434 -4.68 -15.06 11.47
CA ASP A 434 -3.75 -16.11 11.85
C ASP A 434 -4.36 -17.48 11.48
N ALA A 435 -3.56 -18.39 10.92
CA ALA A 435 -4.02 -19.73 10.50
C ALA A 435 -4.64 -20.58 11.65
N ARG A 436 -4.55 -20.09 12.89
CA ARG A 436 -5.00 -20.73 14.12
C ARG A 436 -6.28 -20.12 14.68
N THR A 437 -6.74 -19.01 14.12
CA THR A 437 -8.04 -18.39 14.42
C THR A 437 -9.12 -19.47 14.56
N PRO A 438 -9.97 -19.45 15.61
CA PRO A 438 -11.10 -20.36 15.72
C PRO A 438 -12.07 -20.14 14.56
N ASP A 439 -13.06 -21.01 14.39
CA ASP A 439 -14.14 -20.69 13.45
C ASP A 439 -14.96 -19.55 14.06
N LEU A 440 -14.96 -18.42 13.37
CA LEU A 440 -15.59 -17.17 13.79
C LEU A 440 -16.82 -16.95 12.91
N GLY A 441 -17.91 -16.47 13.50
CA GLY A 441 -19.08 -16.00 12.79
C GLY A 441 -18.90 -14.59 12.21
N PRO A 442 -19.86 -14.14 11.38
CA PRO A 442 -19.79 -12.84 10.68
C PRO A 442 -19.73 -11.62 11.62
N LYS A 443 -20.10 -11.77 12.89
CA LYS A 443 -20.17 -10.68 13.89
C LYS A 443 -19.15 -10.80 15.03
N ASP A 444 -18.29 -11.82 15.00
CA ASP A 444 -17.30 -12.02 16.06
C ASP A 444 -16.14 -11.04 15.91
N GLU A 445 -15.55 -10.63 17.04
CA GLU A 445 -14.37 -9.75 17.06
C GLU A 445 -13.14 -10.45 16.46
N ILE A 446 -12.63 -9.93 15.33
CA ILE A 446 -11.49 -10.52 14.64
C ILE A 446 -10.14 -9.90 15.00
N TRP A 447 -10.10 -8.74 15.66
CA TRP A 447 -8.87 -7.94 15.77
C TRP A 447 -7.75 -8.63 16.53
N ASN A 448 -8.08 -9.44 17.56
CA ASN A 448 -7.11 -10.25 18.29
C ASN A 448 -6.58 -11.47 17.48
N HIS A 449 -7.05 -11.63 16.25
CA HIS A 449 -6.71 -12.74 15.34
C HIS A 449 -6.09 -12.28 14.01
N VAL A 450 -6.03 -10.97 13.72
CA VAL A 450 -5.30 -10.42 12.57
C VAL A 450 -3.79 -10.60 12.77
N LYS A 451 -3.10 -11.06 11.71
CA LYS A 451 -1.65 -11.35 11.67
C LYS A 451 -0.77 -10.13 11.98
#